data_AF-A0A948VXX2-F1
#
_entry.id   AF-A0A948VXX2-F1
#
_cell.length_a   1.000
_cell.length_b   1.000
_cell.length_c   1.000
_cell.angle_alpha   90.00
_cell.angle_beta   90.00
_cell.angle_gamma   90.00
#
_symmetry.space_group_name_H-M   'P 1'
#
loop_
_entity.id
_entity.type
_entity.pdbx_description
1 polymer ?
#
loop_
_entity_poly.entity_id
_entity_poly.type
_entity_poly.pdbx_seq_one_letter_code
_entity_poly.pdbx_strand_id
1 'polypeptide(L)'
;MAGKTRETACENANGEIDAAEAQARHRARPCPICKAPSAYDYRPFCSRRCADVDLSRWLSGHYAIPGGDADEDEDGDLARTEDLMRSEPRDDI
;
A
#
# COMPACT_ATOMS: atom_id res chain seq x y z
N MET A 1 -3.58 -30.51 -28.68
CA MET A 1 -3.73 -29.73 -27.43
C MET A 1 -2.33 -29.50 -26.87
N ALA A 2 -1.73 -28.34 -27.14
CA ALA A 2 -0.38 -27.99 -26.68
C ALA A 2 -0.49 -26.81 -25.71
N GLY A 3 -0.81 -27.09 -24.45
CA GLY A 3 -0.73 -26.12 -23.36
C GLY A 3 0.70 -26.07 -22.85
N LYS A 4 1.54 -25.20 -23.43
CA LYS A 4 2.86 -24.89 -22.88
C LYS A 4 2.67 -24.12 -21.58
N THR A 5 3.20 -24.68 -20.50
CA THR A 5 3.40 -24.00 -19.22
C THR A 5 4.13 -22.69 -19.49
N ARG A 6 3.55 -21.57 -19.07
CA ARG A 6 4.31 -20.32 -18.96
C ARG A 6 5.04 -20.35 -17.63
N GLU A 7 6.07 -21.17 -17.61
CA GLU A 7 7.16 -21.10 -16.66
C GLU A 7 7.95 -19.83 -17.00
N THR A 8 7.64 -18.73 -16.33
CA THR A 8 8.56 -17.59 -16.25
C THR A 8 9.37 -17.76 -14.97
N ALA A 9 10.42 -18.57 -15.04
CA ALA A 9 11.50 -18.51 -14.07
C ALA A 9 12.62 -17.63 -14.65
N CYS A 10 13.02 -16.61 -13.90
CA CYS A 10 14.42 -16.18 -13.85
C CYS A 10 14.75 -15.72 -12.43
N GLU A 11 14.62 -16.64 -11.46
CA GLU A 11 15.44 -16.57 -10.26
C GLU A 11 16.86 -16.97 -10.66
N ASN A 12 17.80 -16.03 -10.56
CA ASN A 12 19.22 -16.32 -10.72
C ASN A 12 19.75 -16.94 -9.41
N ALA A 13 20.68 -17.88 -9.51
CA ALA A 13 21.18 -18.73 -8.41
C ALA A 13 21.88 -18.02 -7.23
N ASN A 14 21.99 -16.68 -7.23
CA ASN A 14 22.67 -15.90 -6.18
C ASN A 14 21.85 -14.73 -5.60
N GLY A 15 20.61 -14.48 -6.05
CA GLY A 15 19.74 -13.45 -5.47
C GLY A 15 20.16 -11.97 -5.65
N GLU A 16 21.30 -11.68 -6.29
CA GLU A 16 21.71 -10.31 -6.65
C GLU A 16 21.01 -9.86 -7.93
N ILE A 17 20.10 -8.89 -7.79
CA ILE A 17 19.44 -8.22 -8.92
C ILE A 17 20.21 -6.94 -9.25
N ASP A 18 20.83 -6.88 -10.43
CA ASP A 18 21.47 -5.66 -10.92
C ASP A 18 20.46 -4.50 -11.01
N ALA A 19 20.90 -3.28 -10.69
CA ALA A 19 20.05 -2.09 -10.64
C ALA A 19 19.42 -1.76 -12.01
N ALA A 20 20.13 -1.98 -13.11
CA ALA A 20 19.60 -1.77 -14.45
C ALA A 20 18.56 -2.84 -14.82
N GLU A 21 18.80 -4.09 -14.43
CA GLU A 21 17.82 -5.17 -14.64
C GLU A 21 16.58 -4.95 -13.75
N ALA A 22 16.76 -4.50 -12.51
CA ALA A 22 15.70 -4.09 -11.60
C ALA A 22 14.84 -2.94 -12.16
N GLN A 23 15.49 -1.97 -12.79
CA GLN A 23 14.82 -0.88 -13.51
C GLN A 23 14.08 -1.38 -14.77
N ALA A 24 14.54 -2.46 -15.43
CA ALA A 24 13.86 -3.02 -16.60
C ALA A 24 12.58 -3.81 -16.26
N ARG A 25 12.57 -4.57 -15.14
CA ARG A 25 11.35 -5.25 -14.63
C ARG A 25 10.36 -4.28 -13.97
N HIS A 26 10.79 -3.05 -13.70
CA HIS A 26 9.97 -2.03 -13.09
C HIS A 26 8.85 -1.53 -14.02
N ARG A 27 7.60 -1.95 -13.79
CA ARG A 27 6.43 -1.24 -14.33
C ARG A 27 6.40 0.18 -13.77
N ALA A 28 6.82 1.15 -14.58
CA ALA A 28 6.89 2.56 -14.20
C ALA A 28 5.49 3.19 -14.14
N ARG A 29 4.93 3.22 -12.93
CA ARG A 29 3.73 4.01 -12.63
C ARG A 29 4.10 5.49 -12.55
N PRO A 30 3.21 6.42 -12.92
CA PRO A 30 3.48 7.85 -12.80
C PRO A 30 3.66 8.25 -11.34
N CYS A 31 4.66 9.09 -11.06
CA CYS A 31 4.94 9.65 -9.74
C CYS A 31 3.73 10.48 -9.27
N PRO A 32 3.22 10.27 -8.04
CA PRO A 32 2.07 11.02 -7.53
C PRO A 32 2.36 12.50 -7.30
N ILE A 33 3.63 12.89 -7.19
CA ILE A 33 4.06 14.27 -6.94
C ILE A 33 4.25 15.07 -8.22
N CYS A 34 4.89 14.49 -9.24
CA CYS A 34 5.29 15.22 -10.46
C CYS A 34 4.92 14.52 -11.78
N LYS A 35 4.29 13.35 -11.74
CA LYS A 35 3.83 12.54 -12.89
C LYS A 35 4.94 11.94 -13.78
N ALA A 36 6.22 12.18 -13.47
CA ALA A 36 7.34 11.50 -14.11
C ALA A 36 7.31 9.98 -13.85
N PRO A 37 7.91 9.13 -14.71
CA PRO A 37 7.96 7.69 -14.46
C PRO A 37 8.70 7.37 -13.16
N SER A 38 8.19 6.43 -12.37
CA SER A 38 8.85 6.00 -11.13
C SER A 38 10.20 5.32 -11.39
N ALA A 39 11.14 5.51 -10.46
CA ALA A 39 12.44 4.83 -10.46
C ALA A 39 12.37 3.60 -9.55
N TYR A 40 13.17 2.56 -9.83
CA TYR A 40 13.07 1.29 -9.09
C TYR A 40 13.32 1.46 -7.59
N ASP A 41 14.37 2.20 -7.25
CA ASP A 41 14.77 2.44 -5.86
C ASP A 41 13.84 3.39 -5.10
N TYR A 42 13.04 4.19 -5.82
CA TYR A 42 12.23 5.27 -5.23
C TYR A 42 10.73 5.06 -5.38
N ARG A 43 10.28 3.87 -5.78
CA ARG A 43 8.85 3.54 -5.94
C ARG A 43 8.03 3.94 -4.70
N PRO A 44 6.86 4.60 -4.87
CA PRO A 44 6.16 4.94 -6.12
C PRO A 44 6.60 6.24 -6.81
N PHE A 45 7.69 6.87 -6.37
CA PHE A 45 8.18 8.17 -6.84
C PHE A 45 9.27 8.03 -7.91
N CYS A 46 9.63 9.15 -8.53
CA CYS A 46 10.73 9.21 -9.50
C CYS A 46 12.11 9.47 -8.86
N SER A 47 12.17 9.92 -7.60
CA SER A 47 13.41 10.32 -6.92
C SER A 47 13.23 10.52 -5.42
N ARG A 48 14.34 10.59 -4.67
CA ARG A 48 14.36 10.96 -3.25
C ARG A 48 13.65 12.29 -2.97
N ARG A 49 13.91 13.30 -3.81
CA ARG A 49 13.29 14.63 -3.68
C ARG A 49 11.75 14.57 -3.68
N CYS A 50 11.15 13.73 -4.53
CA CYS A 50 9.70 13.59 -4.56
C CYS A 50 9.16 12.83 -3.34
N ALA A 51 9.91 11.85 -2.82
CA ALA A 51 9.55 11.18 -1.56
C ALA A 51 9.58 12.16 -0.37
N ASP A 52 10.61 13.01 -0.28
CA ASP A 52 10.75 14.01 0.78
C ASP A 52 9.63 15.07 0.73
N VAL A 53 9.21 15.48 -0.47
CA VAL A 53 8.08 16.39 -0.67
C VAL A 53 6.77 15.75 -0.23
N ASP A 54 6.55 14.48 -0.58
CA ASP A 54 5.36 13.75 -0.11
C ASP A 54 5.33 13.71 1.41
N LEU A 55 6.43 13.30 2.05
CA LEU A 55 6.58 13.27 3.50
C LEU A 55 6.29 14.64 4.13
N SER A 56 6.78 15.73 3.52
CA SER A 56 6.50 17.08 4.02
C SER A 56 5.00 17.41 3.98
N ARG A 57 4.27 16.97 2.95
CA ARG A 57 2.80 17.14 2.85
C ARG A 57 2.05 16.37 3.93
N TRP A 58 2.52 15.16 4.26
CA TRP A 58 2.01 14.40 5.40
C TRP A 58 2.21 15.14 6.71
N LEU A 59 3.45 15.57 6.98
CA LEU A 59 3.78 16.27 8.24
C LEU A 59 3.10 17.63 8.37
N SER A 60 2.75 18.27 7.25
CA SER A 60 2.05 19.55 7.22
C SER A 60 0.51 19.41 7.31
N GLY A 61 -0.01 18.17 7.36
CA GLY A 61 -1.45 17.93 7.39
C GLY A 61 -2.19 18.24 6.09
N HIS A 62 -1.49 18.27 4.95
CA HIS A 62 -2.12 18.52 3.65
C HIS A 62 -2.97 17.33 3.18
N TYR A 63 -2.67 16.13 3.67
CA TYR A 63 -3.52 14.97 3.45
C TYR A 63 -4.58 14.90 4.55
N ALA A 64 -5.77 15.40 4.24
CA ALA A 64 -6.95 15.31 5.11
C ALA A 64 -7.99 14.40 4.45
N ILE A 65 -8.56 13.50 5.24
CA ILE A 65 -9.78 12.78 4.84
C ILE A 65 -10.93 13.73 5.18
N PRO A 66 -11.75 14.17 4.21
CA PRO A 66 -12.92 14.97 4.52
C PRO A 66 -13.80 14.14 5.47
N GLY A 67 -14.10 14.69 6.63
CA GLY A 67 -15.14 14.11 7.49
C GLY A 67 -16.48 14.23 6.78
N GLY A 68 -17.27 13.15 6.84
CA GLY A 68 -18.73 13.31 6.71
C GLY A 68 -19.21 14.28 7.79
N ASP A 69 -20.36 14.90 7.56
CA ASP A 69 -20.97 15.85 8.48
C ASP A 69 -20.87 15.27 9.90
N ALA A 70 -20.25 15.99 10.83
CA ALA A 70 -19.84 15.51 12.15
C ALA A 70 -21.04 15.23 13.10
N ASP A 71 -22.22 15.05 12.52
CA ASP A 71 -23.51 14.98 13.17
C ASP A 71 -24.12 13.57 13.10
N GLU A 72 -23.55 12.66 12.29
CA GLU A 72 -24.15 11.32 12.04
C GLU A 72 -23.24 10.10 12.33
N ASP A 73 -21.96 10.27 12.68
CA ASP A 73 -20.99 9.16 12.71
C ASP A 73 -20.30 8.88 14.07
N GLU A 74 -20.91 9.23 15.22
CA GLU A 74 -20.40 8.80 16.54
C GLU A 74 -20.71 7.31 16.87
N ASP A 75 -21.32 6.54 15.96
CA ASP A 75 -21.76 5.16 16.19
C ASP A 75 -21.06 4.10 15.31
N GLY A 76 -19.79 4.31 14.95
CA GLY A 76 -19.08 3.47 13.98
C GLY A 76 -18.59 2.09 14.44
N ASP A 77 -18.53 1.76 15.74
CA ASP A 77 -18.03 0.44 16.20
C ASP A 77 -18.46 0.03 17.63
N LEU A 78 -19.54 0.60 18.17
CA LEU A 78 -20.05 0.18 19.49
C LEU A 78 -21.03 -1.00 19.37
N ALA A 79 -21.80 -1.07 18.28
CA ALA A 79 -22.80 -2.13 18.10
C ALA A 79 -22.20 -3.54 17.90
N ARG A 80 -21.02 -3.64 17.27
CA ARG A 80 -20.36 -4.94 17.02
C ARG A 80 -19.61 -5.46 18.26
N THR A 81 -19.08 -4.56 19.08
CA THR A 81 -18.32 -4.91 20.29
C THR A 81 -19.23 -5.38 21.43
N GLU A 82 -20.44 -4.83 21.54
CA GLU A 82 -21.45 -5.29 22.52
C GLU A 82 -21.97 -6.71 22.25
N ASP A 83 -22.18 -7.09 20.99
CA ASP A 83 -22.68 -8.44 20.62
C ASP A 83 -21.65 -9.55 20.93
N LEU A 84 -20.36 -9.25 20.73
CA LEU A 84 -19.25 -10.14 21.09
C LEU A 84 -19.07 -10.26 22.61
N MET A 85 -19.31 -9.20 23.38
CA MET A 85 -19.26 -9.28 24.84
C MET A 85 -20.49 -9.99 25.45
N ARG A 86 -21.62 -10.01 24.75
CA ARG A 86 -22.85 -10.65 25.24
C ARG A 86 -22.91 -12.15 25.00
N SER A 87 -22.10 -12.68 24.08
CA SER A 87 -22.14 -14.07 23.63
C SER A 87 -21.13 -15.01 24.30
N GLU A 88 -20.39 -14.57 25.32
CA GLU A 88 -19.55 -15.50 26.11
C GLU A 88 -20.45 -16.52 26.86
N PRO A 89 -20.35 -17.83 26.57
CA PRO A 89 -21.05 -18.84 27.34
C PRO A 89 -20.51 -18.79 28.77
N ARG A 90 -21.37 -18.50 29.73
CA ARG A 90 -21.04 -18.79 31.13
C ARG A 90 -21.01 -20.31 31.24
N ASP A 91 -19.82 -20.90 31.17
CA ASP A 91 -19.62 -22.31 31.49
C ASP A 91 -19.91 -22.49 32.99
N ASP A 92 -21.14 -22.88 33.29
CA ASP A 92 -21.61 -23.25 34.63
C ASP A 92 -20.92 -24.58 35.05
N ILE A 93 -20.04 -24.49 36.05
CA ILE A 93 -19.51 -25.62 36.85
C ILE A 93 -20.43 -25.93 38.01
#